data_AF-A0A8T3RR81-F1
#
_entry.id   AF-A0A8T3RR81-F1
#
_cell.length_a   1.000
_cell.length_b   1.000
_cell.length_c   1.000
_cell.angle_alpha   90.00
_cell.angle_beta   90.00
_cell.angle_gamma   90.00
#
_symmetry.space_group_name_H-M   'P 1'
#
loop_
_entity.id
_entity.type
_entity.pdbx_description
1 polymer ?
#
loop_
_entity_poly.entity_id
_entity_poly.type
_entity_poly.pdbx_seq_one_letter_code
_entity_poly.pdbx_strand_id
1 'polypeptide(L)'
;MLMNDKQVAVNEVILSLREAADHYLNAAQVLADRPVAEGFEARGRACSDAAAGLDKHIRRLGELPRRPDPERETLDQILTRLGAGIAGDESSRYARLLQHKEAAIEKTADEALRQPLAEDTLAAMERIRAEAHDHRVRLGEQVPE
;
A
#
# COMPACT_ATOMS: atom_id res chain seq x y z
N MET A 1 16.73 13.99 19.43
CA MET A 1 15.29 14.34 19.60
C MET A 1 14.51 13.04 19.71
N LEU A 2 13.47 12.99 20.53
CA LEU A 2 12.43 11.97 20.33
C LEU A 2 11.64 12.35 19.07
N MET A 3 11.14 11.35 18.34
CA MET A 3 10.07 11.59 17.38
C MET A 3 8.80 12.00 18.13
N ASN A 4 8.04 12.93 17.56
CA ASN A 4 6.68 13.22 18.02
C ASN A 4 5.76 12.05 17.65
N ASP A 5 4.75 11.72 18.46
CA ASP A 5 3.83 10.59 18.23
C ASP A 5 3.23 10.60 16.81
N LYS A 6 3.00 11.79 16.25
CA LYS A 6 2.58 12.00 14.84
C LYS A 6 3.58 11.43 13.84
N GLN A 7 4.87 11.66 14.05
CA GLN A 7 5.96 11.18 13.18
C GLN A 7 6.13 9.67 13.32
N VAL A 8 5.96 9.12 14.53
CA VAL A 8 5.94 7.67 14.76
C VAL A 8 4.80 7.04 13.96
N ALA A 9 3.56 7.51 14.12
CA ALA A 9 2.41 6.93 13.45
C ALA A 9 2.49 6.99 11.90
N VAL A 10 2.99 8.10 11.32
CA VAL A 10 3.18 8.17 9.86
C VAL A 10 4.36 7.28 9.40
N ASN A 11 5.40 7.08 10.23
CA ASN A 11 6.48 6.14 9.94
C ASN A 11 6.02 4.66 9.94
N GLU A 12 5.12 4.26 10.85
CA GLU A 12 4.55 2.90 10.86
C GLU A 12 3.76 2.60 9.57
N VAL A 13 3.08 3.59 9.00
CA VAL A 13 2.41 3.47 7.69
C VAL A 13 3.43 3.36 6.56
N ILE A 14 4.48 4.18 6.57
CA ILE A 14 5.58 4.11 5.58
C ILE A 14 6.27 2.73 5.63
N LEU A 15 6.48 2.17 6.82
CA LEU A 15 7.03 0.83 7.00
C LEU A 15 6.08 -0.24 6.45
N SER A 16 4.81 -0.20 6.84
CA SER A 16 3.78 -1.14 6.38
C SER A 16 3.63 -1.13 4.85
N LEU A 17 3.68 0.05 4.22
CA LEU A 17 3.67 0.21 2.77
C LEU A 17 4.93 -0.35 2.10
N ARG A 18 6.12 -0.16 2.68
CA ARG A 18 7.37 -0.74 2.17
C ARG A 18 7.37 -2.27 2.26
N GLU A 19 6.99 -2.83 3.40
CA GLU A 19 6.86 -4.29 3.53
C GLU A 19 5.83 -4.87 2.55
N ALA A 20 4.68 -4.21 2.37
CA ALA A 20 3.70 -4.63 1.38
C ALA A 20 4.27 -4.55 -0.04
N ALA A 21 4.97 -3.46 -0.39
CA ALA A 21 5.62 -3.30 -1.69
C ALA A 21 6.60 -4.45 -1.97
N ASP A 22 7.48 -4.76 -1.03
CA ASP A 22 8.42 -5.88 -1.14
C ASP A 22 7.70 -7.23 -1.29
N HIS A 23 6.65 -7.50 -0.51
CA HIS A 23 5.88 -8.74 -0.65
C HIS A 23 5.14 -8.85 -2.00
N TYR A 24 4.55 -7.75 -2.49
CA TYR A 24 3.88 -7.70 -3.79
C TYR A 24 4.86 -7.91 -4.95
N LEU A 25 6.01 -7.22 -4.94
CA LEU A 25 7.03 -7.33 -5.98
C LEU A 25 7.72 -8.71 -5.96
N ASN A 26 7.89 -9.33 -4.80
CA ASN A 26 8.39 -10.71 -4.71
C ASN A 26 7.36 -11.74 -5.19
N ALA A 27 6.06 -11.57 -4.87
CA ALA A 27 4.99 -12.43 -5.38
C ALA A 27 4.87 -12.33 -6.91
N ALA A 28 4.97 -11.12 -7.48
CA ALA A 28 4.96 -10.91 -8.93
C ALA A 28 6.12 -11.60 -9.67
N GLN A 29 7.27 -11.82 -9.02
CA GLN A 29 8.42 -12.50 -9.63
C GLN A 29 8.30 -14.03 -9.70
N VAL A 30 7.42 -14.64 -8.90
CA VAL A 30 7.30 -16.11 -8.78
C VAL A 30 6.01 -16.68 -9.37
N LEU A 31 4.96 -15.87 -9.53
CA LEU A 31 3.68 -16.31 -10.06
C LEU A 31 3.73 -16.55 -11.57
N ALA A 32 3.31 -17.76 -11.99
CA ALA A 32 3.21 -18.13 -13.40
C ALA A 32 1.99 -17.49 -14.11
N ASP A 33 0.94 -17.10 -13.36
CA ASP A 33 -0.16 -16.32 -13.92
C ASP A 33 0.29 -14.87 -14.14
N ARG A 34 0.52 -14.53 -15.41
CA ARG A 34 1.03 -13.22 -15.82
C ARG A 34 0.06 -12.07 -15.52
N PRO A 35 -1.26 -12.15 -15.82
CA PRO A 35 -2.23 -11.16 -15.36
C PRO A 35 -2.22 -10.90 -13.85
N VAL A 36 -2.04 -11.93 -13.02
CA VAL A 36 -1.93 -11.75 -11.55
C VAL A 36 -0.59 -11.10 -11.18
N ALA A 37 0.52 -11.56 -11.77
CA ALA A 37 1.84 -10.99 -11.55
C ALA A 37 1.91 -9.50 -11.92
N GLU A 38 1.38 -9.10 -13.07
CA GLU A 38 1.31 -7.70 -13.52
C GLU A 38 0.50 -6.83 -12.56
N GLY A 39 -0.59 -7.36 -11.97
CA GLY A 39 -1.39 -6.67 -10.96
C GLY A 39 -0.71 -6.55 -9.58
N PHE A 40 0.02 -7.59 -9.15
CA PHE A 40 0.83 -7.53 -7.93
C PHE A 40 2.01 -6.57 -8.10
N GLU A 41 2.66 -6.54 -9.26
CA GLU A 41 3.70 -5.53 -9.56
C GLU A 41 3.13 -4.10 -9.50
N ALA A 42 1.96 -3.88 -10.11
CA ALA A 42 1.29 -2.59 -10.10
C ALA A 42 0.95 -2.08 -8.67
N ARG A 43 0.42 -2.95 -7.79
CA ARG A 43 0.19 -2.57 -6.38
C ARG A 43 1.49 -2.41 -5.62
N GLY A 44 2.50 -3.24 -5.86
CA GLY A 44 3.82 -3.12 -5.23
C GLY A 44 4.47 -1.76 -5.50
N ARG A 45 4.41 -1.31 -6.75
CA ARG A 45 4.82 0.04 -7.16
C ARG A 45 4.00 1.12 -6.44
N ALA A 46 2.67 1.05 -6.49
CA ALA A 46 1.79 2.01 -5.84
C ALA A 46 2.04 2.16 -4.32
N CYS A 47 2.33 1.06 -3.61
CA CYS A 47 2.71 1.09 -2.19
C CYS A 47 4.06 1.79 -1.97
N SER A 48 5.06 1.54 -2.84
CA SER A 48 6.36 2.22 -2.79
C SER A 48 6.22 3.73 -3.05
N ASP A 49 5.42 4.12 -4.03
CA ASP A 49 5.15 5.52 -4.37
C ASP A 49 4.40 6.25 -3.26
N ALA A 50 3.41 5.59 -2.63
CA ALA A 50 2.70 6.10 -1.46
C ALA A 50 3.65 6.28 -0.25
N ALA A 51 4.53 5.31 0.00
CA ALA A 51 5.55 5.40 1.04
C ALA A 51 6.51 6.57 0.78
N ALA A 52 7.00 6.73 -0.45
CA ALA A 52 7.86 7.84 -0.85
C ALA A 52 7.15 9.21 -0.78
N GLY A 53 5.84 9.24 -1.05
CA GLY A 53 4.98 10.41 -0.83
C GLY A 53 4.91 10.80 0.64
N LEU A 54 4.56 9.87 1.53
CA LEU A 54 4.50 10.11 2.97
C LEU A 54 5.86 10.48 3.56
N ASP A 55 6.96 9.89 3.08
CA ASP A 55 8.33 10.23 3.49
C ASP A 55 8.65 11.72 3.17
N LYS A 56 8.20 12.23 2.01
CA LYS A 56 8.24 13.67 1.68
C LYS A 56 7.36 14.50 2.63
N HIS A 57 6.18 14.03 3.03
CA HIS A 57 5.30 14.73 3.99
C HIS A 57 5.91 14.80 5.42
N ILE A 58 6.52 13.72 5.93
CA ILE A 58 7.22 13.76 7.23
C ILE A 58 8.40 14.75 7.17
N ARG A 59 9.21 14.70 6.10
CA ARG A 59 10.34 15.64 5.93
C ARG A 59 9.87 17.09 5.87
N ARG A 60 8.72 17.37 5.24
CA ARG A 60 8.10 18.71 5.25
C ARG A 60 7.70 19.17 6.67
N LEU A 61 7.38 18.26 7.59
CA LEU A 61 7.14 18.57 9.01
C LEU A 61 8.43 18.83 9.82
N GLY A 62 9.61 18.78 9.18
CA GLY A 62 10.91 19.14 9.76
C GLY A 62 11.80 20.03 8.86
N GLU A 63 11.25 20.59 7.77
CA GLU A 63 11.92 21.39 6.72
C GLU A 63 12.96 20.64 5.82
N LEU A 64 13.29 21.10 4.60
CA LEU A 64 12.86 22.28 3.82
C LEU A 64 12.41 21.88 2.36
N PRO A 65 12.75 22.47 1.18
CA PRO A 65 11.88 22.32 -0.01
C PRO A 65 12.51 21.70 -1.29
N ARG A 66 11.62 21.40 -2.26
CA ARG A 66 11.86 21.01 -3.69
C ARG A 66 12.41 19.58 -3.89
N ARG A 67 11.94 18.80 -4.87
CA ARG A 67 11.24 19.12 -6.15
C ARG A 67 9.85 18.48 -6.29
N PRO A 68 9.03 18.92 -7.26
CA PRO A 68 7.88 18.14 -7.74
C PRO A 68 8.34 17.00 -8.66
N ASP A 69 7.60 15.89 -8.66
CA ASP A 69 7.54 14.90 -9.75
C ASP A 69 6.10 14.35 -9.79
N PRO A 70 5.34 14.54 -10.88
CA PRO A 70 3.94 14.14 -10.97
C PRO A 70 3.72 12.97 -11.96
N GLU A 71 3.79 11.73 -11.49
CA GLU A 71 3.27 10.58 -12.23
C GLU A 71 2.21 9.87 -11.37
N ARG A 72 0.94 10.00 -11.79
CA ARG A 72 -0.21 9.35 -11.14
C ARG A 72 -1.33 9.14 -12.18
N GLU A 73 -1.27 8.04 -12.92
CA GLU A 73 -2.43 7.56 -13.69
C GLU A 73 -2.42 6.04 -13.92
N THR A 74 -3.58 5.48 -14.23
CA THR A 74 -3.79 4.12 -14.80
C THR A 74 -3.39 2.89 -13.95
N LEU A 75 -3.78 2.84 -12.67
CA LEU A 75 -3.77 1.58 -11.89
C LEU A 75 -5.05 0.74 -12.06
N ASP A 76 -6.23 1.38 -12.07
CA ASP A 76 -7.54 0.70 -11.95
C ASP A 76 -7.76 -0.46 -12.93
N GLN A 77 -7.33 -0.31 -14.19
CA GLN A 77 -7.55 -1.31 -15.24
C GLN A 77 -6.72 -2.60 -15.06
N ILE A 78 -5.62 -2.53 -14.31
CA ILE A 78 -4.80 -3.71 -13.98
C ILE A 78 -5.41 -4.43 -12.76
N LEU A 79 -5.90 -3.66 -11.78
CA LEU A 79 -6.44 -4.17 -10.53
C LEU A 79 -7.71 -5.01 -10.69
N THR A 80 -8.50 -4.81 -11.75
CA THR A 80 -9.63 -5.69 -12.08
C THR A 80 -9.17 -7.09 -12.54
N ARG A 81 -7.96 -7.23 -13.10
CA ARG A 81 -7.47 -8.50 -13.69
C ARG A 81 -6.92 -9.47 -12.66
N LEU A 82 -6.39 -8.96 -11.55
CA LEU A 82 -6.11 -9.76 -10.34
C LEU A 82 -7.30 -10.66 -10.00
N GLY A 83 -8.52 -10.12 -10.14
CA GLY A 83 -9.77 -10.73 -9.70
C GLY A 83 -10.15 -12.06 -10.33
N ALA A 84 -9.52 -12.45 -11.45
CA ALA A 84 -9.89 -13.64 -12.22
C ALA A 84 -8.83 -14.75 -12.22
N GLY A 85 -7.61 -14.50 -11.72
CA GLY A 85 -6.46 -15.40 -11.88
C GLY A 85 -5.97 -16.12 -10.62
N ILE A 86 -6.60 -15.92 -9.45
CA ILE A 86 -6.21 -16.58 -8.19
C ILE A 86 -6.72 -18.03 -8.15
N ALA A 87 -6.25 -18.85 -9.09
CA ALA A 87 -6.67 -20.23 -9.32
C ALA A 87 -5.51 -21.22 -9.09
N GLY A 88 -4.98 -21.27 -7.87
CA GLY A 88 -3.92 -22.21 -7.49
C GLY A 88 -3.48 -22.06 -6.03
N ASP A 89 -2.98 -23.15 -5.42
CA ASP A 89 -2.60 -23.19 -4.00
C ASP A 89 -1.53 -22.15 -3.64
N GLU A 90 -0.54 -21.97 -4.51
CA GLU A 90 0.50 -20.95 -4.33
C GLU A 90 -0.05 -19.52 -4.44
N SER A 91 -0.88 -19.24 -5.46
CA SER A 91 -1.57 -17.95 -5.61
C SER A 91 -2.44 -17.62 -4.39
N SER A 92 -3.18 -18.59 -3.87
CA SER A 92 -4.00 -18.46 -2.66
C SER A 92 -3.16 -18.18 -1.41
N ARG A 93 -1.97 -18.79 -1.28
CA ARG A 93 -1.04 -18.52 -0.18
C ARG A 93 -0.46 -17.11 -0.25
N TYR A 94 -0.09 -16.62 -1.43
CA TYR A 94 0.31 -15.22 -1.61
C TYR A 94 -0.85 -14.25 -1.35
N ALA A 95 -2.06 -14.56 -1.82
CA ALA A 95 -3.24 -13.72 -1.57
C ALA A 95 -3.55 -13.60 -0.07
N ARG A 96 -3.54 -14.69 0.71
CA ARG A 96 -3.70 -14.66 2.18
C ARG A 96 -2.61 -13.83 2.88
N LEU A 97 -1.35 -13.92 2.43
CA LEU A 97 -0.25 -13.11 2.96
C LEU A 97 -0.42 -11.61 2.66
N LEU A 98 -0.77 -11.27 1.42
CA LEU A 98 -0.93 -9.88 0.96
C LEU A 98 -2.17 -9.25 1.60
N GLN A 99 -3.26 -10.01 1.78
CA GLN A 99 -4.44 -9.57 2.54
C GLN A 99 -4.09 -9.16 3.98
N HIS A 100 -3.17 -9.87 4.63
CA HIS A 100 -2.68 -9.51 5.97
C HIS A 100 -1.81 -8.24 5.96
N LYS A 101 -1.05 -7.99 4.88
CA LYS A 101 -0.25 -6.75 4.74
C LYS A 101 -1.12 -5.52 4.43
N GLU A 102 -2.16 -5.67 3.60
CA GLU A 102 -3.16 -4.61 3.41
C GLU A 102 -3.92 -4.31 4.71
N ALA A 103 -4.22 -5.32 5.55
CA ALA A 103 -4.79 -5.13 6.88
C ALA A 103 -3.86 -4.34 7.83
N ALA A 104 -2.55 -4.55 7.72
CA ALA A 104 -1.56 -3.78 8.49
C ALA A 104 -1.46 -2.32 8.03
N ILE A 105 -1.55 -2.06 6.72
CA ILE A 105 -1.65 -0.68 6.17
C ILE A 105 -2.93 0.00 6.64
N GLU A 106 -4.09 -0.66 6.53
CA GLU A 106 -5.37 -0.13 6.98
C GLU A 106 -5.34 0.23 8.47
N LYS A 107 -4.83 -0.68 9.31
CA LYS A 107 -4.70 -0.48 10.77
C LYS A 107 -3.77 0.69 11.10
N THR A 108 -2.57 0.74 10.52
CA THR A 108 -1.58 1.80 10.82
C THR A 108 -2.06 3.16 10.29
N ALA A 109 -2.76 3.20 9.16
CA ALA A 109 -3.40 4.41 8.66
C ALA A 109 -4.52 4.88 9.60
N ASP A 110 -5.35 3.97 10.14
CA ASP A 110 -6.35 4.26 11.18
C ASP A 110 -5.72 4.79 12.49
N GLU A 111 -4.53 4.31 12.85
CA GLU A 111 -3.76 4.81 14.00
C GLU A 111 -3.12 6.19 13.74
N ALA A 112 -2.68 6.45 12.50
CA ALA A 112 -2.18 7.75 12.07
C ALA A 112 -3.29 8.81 11.92
N LEU A 113 -4.49 8.45 11.44
CA LEU A 113 -5.63 9.36 11.29
C LEU A 113 -6.19 9.87 12.63
N ARG A 114 -5.88 9.20 13.75
CA ARG A 114 -6.20 9.69 15.11
C ARG A 114 -5.25 10.80 15.59
N GLN A 115 -4.14 11.03 14.88
CA GLN A 115 -3.18 12.08 15.20
C GLN A 115 -3.58 13.41 14.55
N PRO A 116 -3.31 14.57 15.18
CA PRO A 116 -3.56 15.87 14.57
C PRO A 116 -2.49 16.18 13.49
N LEU A 117 -2.65 15.55 12.32
CA LEU A 117 -1.83 15.70 11.12
C LEU A 117 -2.23 16.96 10.33
N ALA A 118 -1.42 17.32 9.32
CA ALA A 118 -1.77 18.37 8.36
C ALA A 118 -2.77 17.85 7.33
N GLU A 119 -3.59 18.75 6.76
CA GLU A 119 -4.67 18.44 5.81
C GLU A 119 -4.21 17.59 4.61
N ASP A 120 -3.12 17.98 3.94
CA ASP A 120 -2.50 17.18 2.86
C ASP A 120 -2.18 15.73 3.28
N THR A 121 -1.73 15.56 4.53
CA THR A 121 -1.32 14.26 5.08
C THR A 121 -2.54 13.43 5.51
N LEU A 122 -3.60 14.06 6.01
CA LEU A 122 -4.89 13.40 6.25
C LEU A 122 -5.48 12.88 4.93
N ALA A 123 -5.57 13.73 3.91
CA ALA A 123 -6.08 13.34 2.59
C ALA A 123 -5.20 12.29 1.87
N ALA A 124 -3.91 12.19 2.23
CA ALA A 124 -3.06 11.08 1.81
C ALA A 124 -3.38 9.78 2.57
N MET A 125 -3.53 9.85 3.91
CA MET A 125 -3.84 8.70 4.76
C MET A 125 -5.21 8.09 4.50
N GLU A 126 -6.25 8.91 4.34
CA GLU A 126 -7.61 8.44 4.01
C GLU A 126 -7.61 7.67 2.70
N ARG A 127 -6.86 8.16 1.69
CA ARG A 127 -6.73 7.49 0.39
C ARG A 127 -5.95 6.18 0.51
N ILE A 128 -4.82 6.17 1.22
CA ILE A 128 -4.01 4.95 1.44
C ILE A 128 -4.84 3.88 2.17
N ARG A 129 -5.62 4.28 3.18
CA ARG A 129 -6.56 3.40 3.90
C ARG A 129 -7.64 2.83 2.98
N ALA A 130 -8.26 3.66 2.15
CA ALA A 130 -9.28 3.23 1.20
C ALA A 130 -8.71 2.27 0.13
N GLU A 131 -7.58 2.63 -0.49
CA GLU A 131 -6.86 1.78 -1.46
C GLU A 131 -6.49 0.42 -0.83
N ALA A 132 -6.03 0.38 0.42
CA ALA A 132 -5.73 -0.86 1.13
C ALA A 132 -6.97 -1.68 1.49
N HIS A 133 -8.06 -1.05 1.93
CA HIS A 133 -9.31 -1.74 2.25
C HIS A 133 -9.91 -2.42 1.02
N ASP A 134 -10.02 -1.70 -0.11
CA ASP A 134 -10.51 -2.23 -1.38
C ASP A 134 -9.69 -3.45 -1.85
N HIS A 135 -8.37 -3.38 -1.73
CA HIS A 135 -7.47 -4.49 -2.05
C HIS A 135 -7.66 -5.68 -1.11
N ARG A 136 -7.78 -5.43 0.20
CA ARG A 136 -8.00 -6.48 1.21
C ARG A 136 -9.32 -7.22 1.01
N VAL A 137 -10.36 -6.52 0.60
CA VAL A 137 -11.67 -7.10 0.26
C VAL A 137 -11.54 -7.98 -0.99
N ARG A 138 -11.04 -7.43 -2.11
CA ARG A 138 -10.90 -8.16 -3.38
C ARG A 138 -10.05 -9.42 -3.22
N LEU A 139 -8.90 -9.34 -2.53
CA LEU A 139 -8.07 -10.53 -2.23
C LEU A 139 -8.81 -11.58 -1.38
N GLY A 140 -9.77 -11.17 -0.55
CA GLY A 140 -10.60 -12.07 0.25
C GLY A 140 -11.70 -12.77 -0.55
N GLU A 141 -12.32 -12.07 -1.50
CA GLU A 141 -13.39 -12.60 -2.37
C GLU A 141 -12.92 -13.74 -3.30
N GLN A 142 -11.61 -13.89 -3.47
CA GLN A 142 -10.98 -14.80 -4.44
C GLN A 142 -10.20 -15.95 -3.81
N VAL A 143 -10.08 -15.96 -2.48
CA VAL A 143 -9.49 -17.06 -1.72
C VAL A 143 -10.62 -17.93 -1.17
N PRO A 144 -10.87 -19.14 -1.69
CA PRO A 144 -11.77 -20.09 -1.03
C PRO A 144 -11.21 -20.46 0.36
N GLU A 145 -12.11 -20.76 1.31
CA GLU A 145 -11.79 -21.05 2.73
C GLU A 145 -10.86 -22.26 2.94
#